data_AF-V5FX08-F1
#
_entry.id   AF-V5FX08-F1
#
_cell.length_a   1.000
_cell.length_b   1.000
_cell.length_c   1.000
_cell.angle_alpha   90.00
_cell.angle_beta   90.00
_cell.angle_gamma   90.00
#
_symmetry.space_group_name_H-M   'P 1'
#
loop_
_entity.id
_entity.type
_entity.pdbx_description
1 polymer ?
#
loop_
_entity_poly.entity_id
_entity_poly.type
_entity_poly.pdbx_seq_one_letter_code
_entity_poly.pdbx_strand_id
1 'polypeptide(L)'
;MAPSTITTRALPIMKTALRQASSHTKAAHPAPLRRASIATARAYHSSHKTAATRPPHGLQSTSSAVSSWRQESITPSRGFAELTASSGRSEADLLVGELEELYEAAKDEFEIATDSVESGTIYAPSDRAAARDALNHLTRIYTLYTEMGVSSAPGVHTDHNTQSDVKEETLGGEIAPNYDPESIPVEVREEVKRRVGQRIRELQSAVDALEEKAQDH
;
A
#
# COMPACT_ATOMS: atom_id res chain seq x y z
N MET A 1 -54.20 -9.34 -30.63
CA MET A 1 -54.79 -10.64 -30.99
C MET A 1 -53.63 -11.51 -31.48
N ALA A 2 -53.16 -12.58 -30.85
CA ALA A 2 -53.74 -13.55 -29.93
C ALA A 2 -52.75 -13.88 -28.76
N PRO A 3 -53.21 -14.54 -27.67
CA PRO A 3 -52.46 -14.67 -26.41
C PRO A 3 -51.69 -16.00 -26.33
N SER A 4 -50.60 -16.05 -25.56
CA SER A 4 -49.96 -17.32 -25.18
C SER A 4 -49.63 -17.36 -23.69
N THR A 5 -49.91 -18.53 -23.15
CA THR A 5 -50.23 -18.91 -21.77
C THR A 5 -49.06 -18.93 -20.80
N ILE A 6 -49.39 -18.59 -19.56
CA ILE A 6 -48.63 -18.67 -18.31
C ILE A 6 -48.18 -20.12 -18.03
N THR A 7 -46.95 -20.32 -17.57
CA THR A 7 -46.53 -21.55 -16.84
C THR A 7 -45.83 -21.14 -15.55
N THR A 8 -46.60 -21.12 -14.48
CA THR A 8 -46.15 -20.95 -13.09
C THR A 8 -45.69 -22.30 -12.57
N ARG A 9 -44.42 -22.45 -12.20
CA ARG A 9 -43.92 -23.60 -11.44
C ARG A 9 -43.55 -23.15 -10.03
N ALA A 10 -44.37 -23.58 -9.07
CA ALA A 10 -44.21 -23.35 -7.64
C ALA A 10 -43.19 -24.34 -7.01
N LEU A 11 -42.32 -23.77 -6.16
CA LEU A 11 -41.67 -24.21 -4.89
C LEU A 11 -41.37 -25.70 -4.62
N PRO A 12 -40.30 -25.99 -3.84
CA PRO A 12 -40.50 -26.04 -2.41
C PRO A 12 -39.49 -25.21 -1.58
N ILE A 13 -40.06 -24.56 -0.57
CA ILE A 13 -39.39 -23.89 0.55
C ILE A 13 -38.80 -24.99 1.45
N MET A 14 -37.47 -25.01 1.61
CA MET A 14 -36.85 -25.78 2.69
C MET A 14 -36.67 -24.88 3.92
N LYS A 15 -37.47 -25.17 4.95
CA LYS A 15 -37.31 -24.68 6.32
C LYS A 15 -36.53 -25.73 7.10
N THR A 16 -35.36 -25.38 7.63
CA THR A 16 -34.67 -26.12 8.69
C THR A 16 -33.98 -25.08 9.56
N ALA A 17 -34.60 -24.71 10.67
CA ALA A 17 -34.45 -25.35 11.99
C ALA A 17 -33.34 -24.69 12.82
N LEU A 18 -33.76 -23.61 13.48
CA LEU A 18 -33.40 -23.15 14.80
C LEU A 18 -32.61 -24.17 15.65
N ARG A 19 -31.41 -23.79 16.11
CA ARG A 19 -30.86 -24.29 17.37
C ARG A 19 -30.15 -23.18 18.13
N GLN A 20 -30.88 -22.63 19.10
CA GLN A 20 -30.33 -21.94 20.26
C GLN A 20 -29.68 -22.96 21.21
N ALA A 21 -28.51 -22.63 21.74
CA ALA A 21 -28.01 -23.09 23.03
C ALA A 21 -27.09 -21.97 23.54
N SER A 22 -27.59 -21.09 24.40
CA SER A 22 -27.71 -21.26 25.86
C SER A 22 -26.37 -21.08 26.58
N SER A 23 -26.32 -19.92 27.23
CA SER A 23 -25.45 -19.44 28.31
C SER A 23 -24.85 -20.48 29.26
N HIS A 24 -23.56 -20.34 29.53
CA HIS A 24 -22.95 -20.70 30.81
C HIS A 24 -22.35 -19.47 31.48
N THR A 25 -23.07 -19.01 32.50
CA THR A 25 -22.60 -18.22 33.62
C THR A 25 -21.75 -19.08 34.54
N LYS A 26 -20.54 -18.66 34.92
CA LYS A 26 -20.06 -18.86 36.30
C LYS A 26 -18.98 -17.86 36.67
N ALA A 27 -19.06 -17.44 37.92
CA ALA A 27 -18.58 -16.19 38.48
C ALA A 27 -17.22 -16.28 39.20
N ALA A 28 -16.71 -15.08 39.49
CA ALA A 28 -16.11 -14.63 40.75
C ALA A 28 -14.63 -14.97 41.10
N HIS A 29 -13.79 -13.91 40.98
CA HIS A 29 -12.87 -13.27 41.97
C HIS A 29 -11.86 -14.10 42.81
N PRO A 30 -10.76 -13.53 43.38
CA PRO A 30 -10.20 -12.15 43.31
C PRO A 30 -8.68 -12.07 42.99
N ALA A 31 -8.22 -10.82 42.77
CA ALA A 31 -6.83 -10.33 42.76
C ALA A 31 -6.14 -10.47 44.17
N PRO A 32 -4.90 -9.98 44.46
CA PRO A 32 -3.98 -9.14 43.67
C PRO A 32 -2.48 -9.51 43.77
N LEU A 33 -1.59 -8.74 43.12
CA LEU A 33 -0.45 -8.02 43.75
C LEU A 33 0.41 -7.26 42.69
N ARG A 34 0.32 -5.92 42.75
CA ARG A 34 1.38 -4.88 42.67
C ARG A 34 2.65 -5.19 41.85
N ARG A 35 3.05 -4.36 40.88
CA ARG A 35 3.90 -3.12 40.97
C ARG A 35 4.80 -3.21 39.70
N ALA A 36 5.25 -2.20 38.98
CA ALA A 36 5.44 -0.78 39.20
C ALA A 36 5.37 -0.07 37.83
N SER A 37 4.74 1.10 37.83
CA SER A 37 4.77 2.11 36.78
C SER A 37 6.10 2.84 36.76
N ILE A 38 6.74 2.97 35.59
CA ILE A 38 7.80 3.94 35.35
C ILE A 38 7.25 4.95 34.33
N ALA A 39 6.69 6.04 34.86
CA ALA A 39 6.37 7.23 34.10
C ALA A 39 7.63 8.09 34.02
N THR A 40 8.22 8.19 32.83
CA THR A 40 9.26 9.18 32.57
C THR A 40 8.60 10.50 32.22
N ALA A 41 8.39 11.34 33.23
CA ALA A 41 8.13 12.76 33.02
C ALA A 41 9.45 13.45 32.67
N ARG A 42 9.51 14.17 31.54
CA ARG A 42 10.48 15.26 31.38
C ARG A 42 9.77 16.52 30.94
N ALA A 43 10.00 17.53 31.78
CA ALA A 43 9.26 18.76 31.87
C ALA A 43 9.65 19.78 30.79
N TYR A 44 8.63 20.54 30.38
CA TYR A 44 8.76 21.82 29.72
C TYR A 44 9.51 22.80 30.62
N HIS A 45 10.55 23.43 30.08
CA HIS A 45 11.14 24.64 30.66
C HIS A 45 11.18 25.69 29.56
N SER A 46 10.19 26.57 29.60
CA SER A 46 10.25 27.90 29.01
C SER A 46 11.17 28.75 29.88
N SER A 47 12.13 29.44 29.26
CA SER A 47 12.78 30.61 29.86
C SER A 47 13.19 31.58 28.77
N HIS A 48 12.92 32.85 29.06
CA HIS A 48 12.97 34.00 28.19
C HIS A 48 14.10 34.95 28.65
N LYS A 49 14.43 35.91 27.76
CA LYS A 49 15.27 37.12 27.94
C LYS A 49 16.78 36.85 27.69
N THR A 50 17.52 37.67 26.92
CA THR A 50 17.63 39.14 26.99
C THR A 50 18.19 39.78 25.70
N ALA A 51 17.86 41.07 25.55
CA ALA A 51 18.69 42.20 25.08
C ALA A 51 19.07 42.38 23.60
N ALA A 52 18.66 43.54 23.11
CA ALA A 52 19.00 44.21 21.86
C ALA A 52 20.44 44.71 21.80
N THR A 53 21.01 44.79 20.58
CA THR A 53 21.96 45.84 20.15
C THR A 53 22.00 45.87 18.60
N ARG A 54 21.44 46.93 17.99
CA ARG A 54 21.91 47.52 16.69
C ARG A 54 23.08 48.47 17.02
N PRO A 55 23.92 49.01 16.09
CA PRO A 55 23.80 49.20 14.61
C PRO A 55 25.17 48.98 13.88
N PRO A 56 25.58 49.66 12.77
CA PRO A 56 24.92 50.11 11.53
C PRO A 56 25.59 49.60 10.20
N HIS A 57 24.86 49.79 9.10
CA HIS A 57 25.23 50.04 7.69
C HIS A 57 26.66 49.76 7.17
N GLY A 58 26.75 48.90 6.15
CA GLY A 58 27.86 48.82 5.21
C GLY A 58 27.37 48.36 3.84
N LEU A 59 27.30 49.29 2.88
CA LEU A 59 27.08 49.00 1.46
C LEU A 59 28.33 48.31 0.91
N GLN A 60 28.20 47.06 0.45
CA GLN A 60 29.11 46.52 -0.57
C GLN A 60 28.30 45.68 -1.55
N SER A 61 28.21 46.24 -2.75
CA SER A 61 27.75 45.60 -3.97
C SER A 61 28.96 44.92 -4.60
N THR A 62 28.96 43.60 -4.75
CA THR A 62 29.78 42.92 -5.74
C THR A 62 29.11 41.63 -6.21
N SER A 63 28.85 41.63 -7.52
CA SER A 63 28.90 40.48 -8.44
C SER A 63 27.91 39.34 -8.25
N SER A 64 26.88 39.34 -9.11
CA SER A 64 26.22 38.13 -9.60
C SER A 64 27.25 37.13 -10.12
N ALA A 65 27.52 36.09 -9.34
CA ALA A 65 27.94 34.82 -9.88
C ALA A 65 26.66 34.01 -10.10
N VAL A 66 26.24 33.91 -11.36
CA VAL A 66 25.25 32.90 -11.73
C VAL A 66 25.95 31.57 -11.48
N SER A 67 25.63 30.93 -10.36
CA SER A 67 25.97 29.52 -10.19
C SER A 67 25.17 28.80 -11.26
N SER A 68 25.83 28.53 -12.39
CA SER A 68 25.37 27.53 -13.33
C SER A 68 25.32 26.22 -12.54
N TRP A 69 24.17 25.94 -11.96
CA TRP A 69 23.81 24.61 -11.50
C TRP A 69 23.88 23.74 -12.73
N ARG A 70 25.07 23.16 -12.94
CA ARG A 70 25.28 22.05 -13.85
C ARG A 70 24.37 20.97 -13.30
N GLN A 71 23.18 20.83 -13.88
CA GLN A 71 22.38 19.63 -13.78
C GLN A 71 23.25 18.52 -14.36
N GLU A 72 24.01 17.87 -13.48
CA GLU A 72 24.43 16.50 -13.72
C GLU A 72 23.13 15.69 -13.72
N SER A 73 22.56 15.56 -14.91
CA SER A 73 21.60 14.52 -15.23
C SER A 73 22.34 13.18 -15.11
N ILE A 74 22.58 12.76 -13.87
CA ILE A 74 22.83 11.37 -13.55
C ILE A 74 21.44 10.75 -13.63
N THR A 75 21.01 10.39 -14.84
CA THR A 75 19.98 9.37 -14.96
C THR A 75 20.60 8.12 -14.35
N PRO A 76 20.13 7.60 -13.21
CA PRO A 76 20.46 6.24 -12.86
C PRO A 76 19.85 5.40 -13.99
N SER A 77 20.70 4.90 -14.88
CA SER A 77 20.35 3.73 -15.68
C SER A 77 20.04 2.66 -14.65
N ARG A 78 18.76 2.53 -14.27
CA ARG A 78 18.24 1.50 -13.38
C ARG A 78 18.46 0.17 -14.09
N GLY A 79 19.68 -0.34 -13.97
CA GLY A 79 19.98 -1.73 -14.27
C GLY A 79 19.31 -2.57 -13.19
N PHE A 80 18.64 -3.64 -13.62
CA PHE A 80 18.10 -4.64 -12.71
C PHE A 80 19.17 -5.08 -11.71
N ALA A 81 18.81 -5.20 -10.43
CA ALA A 81 19.69 -5.78 -9.45
C ALA A 81 19.89 -7.26 -9.80
N GLU A 82 21.14 -7.67 -10.02
CA GLU A 82 21.47 -9.06 -10.31
C GLU A 82 21.10 -9.94 -9.11
N LEU A 83 20.36 -11.03 -9.34
CA LEU A 83 19.91 -12.00 -8.32
C LEU A 83 21.07 -12.85 -7.75
N THR A 84 22.16 -12.22 -7.35
CA THR A 84 23.29 -12.91 -6.72
C THR A 84 22.97 -13.16 -5.25
N ALA A 85 22.57 -14.39 -4.92
CA ALA A 85 22.35 -14.88 -3.57
C ALA A 85 23.67 -14.97 -2.76
N SER A 86 24.33 -13.83 -2.52
CA SER A 86 25.61 -13.75 -1.81
C SER A 86 25.45 -13.75 -0.28
N SER A 87 24.22 -13.62 0.24
CA SER A 87 23.95 -13.49 1.69
C SER A 87 23.38 -14.75 2.36
N GLY A 88 23.38 -15.91 1.70
CA GLY A 88 22.77 -17.15 2.22
C GLY A 88 21.23 -17.14 2.28
N ARG A 89 20.59 -16.11 1.71
CA ARG A 89 19.14 -16.06 1.48
C ARG A 89 18.82 -16.63 0.10
N SER A 90 17.71 -17.35 -0.01
CA SER A 90 17.25 -17.85 -1.31
C SER A 90 16.75 -16.70 -2.18
N GLU A 91 16.76 -16.89 -3.50
CA GLU A 91 16.19 -15.93 -4.46
C GLU A 91 14.74 -15.58 -4.13
N ALA A 92 13.95 -16.59 -3.73
CA ALA A 92 12.58 -16.40 -3.27
C ALA A 92 12.49 -15.49 -2.05
N ASP A 93 13.44 -15.57 -1.10
CA ASP A 93 13.44 -14.71 0.07
C ASP A 93 13.72 -13.24 -0.28
N LEU A 94 14.49 -12.98 -1.35
CA LEU A 94 14.76 -11.63 -1.84
C LEU A 94 13.52 -11.00 -2.45
N LEU A 95 12.82 -11.74 -3.32
CA LEU A 95 11.58 -11.29 -3.96
C LEU A 95 10.44 -11.12 -2.93
N VAL A 96 10.33 -12.06 -2.00
CA VAL A 96 9.38 -11.96 -0.89
C VAL A 96 9.68 -10.74 -0.03
N GLY A 97 10.95 -10.44 0.25
CA GLY A 97 11.32 -9.25 1.02
C GLY A 97 10.85 -7.95 0.38
N GLU A 98 11.01 -7.79 -0.93
CA GLU A 98 10.51 -6.61 -1.64
C GLU A 98 8.98 -6.52 -1.61
N LEU A 99 8.29 -7.65 -1.85
CA LEU A 99 6.82 -7.68 -1.79
C LEU A 99 6.28 -7.44 -0.38
N GLU A 100 7.01 -7.87 0.66
CA GLU A 100 6.68 -7.60 2.05
C GLU A 100 6.84 -6.11 2.38
N GLU A 101 7.89 -5.45 1.90
CA GLU A 101 8.06 -4.01 2.06
C GLU A 101 6.90 -3.23 1.40
N LEU A 102 6.54 -3.60 0.16
CA LEU A 102 5.39 -3.00 -0.54
C LEU A 102 4.05 -3.29 0.16
N TYR A 103 3.92 -4.48 0.76
CA TYR A 103 2.72 -4.85 1.52
C TYR A 103 2.58 -4.02 2.80
N GLU A 104 3.66 -3.84 3.57
CA GLU A 104 3.61 -3.00 4.77
C GLU A 104 3.28 -1.55 4.42
N ALA A 105 3.87 -1.00 3.34
CA ALA A 105 3.52 0.34 2.87
C ALA A 105 2.03 0.44 2.46
N ALA A 106 1.50 -0.54 1.71
CA ALA A 106 0.09 -0.55 1.33
C ALA A 106 -0.85 -0.71 2.54
N LYS A 107 -0.42 -1.46 3.56
CA LYS A 107 -1.16 -1.63 4.81
C LYS A 107 -1.19 -0.36 5.65
N ASP A 108 -0.06 0.34 5.76
CA ASP A 108 0.02 1.62 6.46
C ASP A 108 -0.92 2.66 5.80
N GLU A 109 -0.90 2.77 4.47
CA GLU A 109 -1.81 3.67 3.74
C GLU A 109 -3.28 3.27 3.91
N PHE A 110 -3.59 1.96 3.92
CA PHE A 110 -4.94 1.46 4.19
C PHE A 110 -5.43 1.79 5.61
N GLU A 111 -4.55 1.70 6.61
CA GLU A 111 -4.88 2.07 7.99
C GLU A 111 -5.20 3.58 8.09
N ILE A 112 -4.37 4.44 7.47
CA ILE A 112 -4.64 5.88 7.39
C ILE A 112 -5.99 6.14 6.70
N ALA A 113 -6.24 5.48 5.57
CA ALA A 113 -7.49 5.63 4.82
C ALA A 113 -8.72 5.21 5.65
N THR A 114 -8.60 4.12 6.40
CA THR A 114 -9.67 3.62 7.28
C THR A 114 -9.98 4.62 8.40
N ASP A 115 -8.94 5.11 9.08
CA ASP A 115 -9.06 6.08 10.16
C ASP A 115 -9.69 7.40 9.67
N SER A 116 -9.29 7.87 8.48
CA SER A 116 -9.84 9.08 7.86
C SER A 116 -11.30 8.93 7.44
N VAL A 117 -11.69 7.77 6.91
CA VAL A 117 -13.11 7.49 6.57
C VAL A 117 -13.95 7.40 7.84
N GLU A 118 -13.48 6.71 8.88
CA GLU A 118 -14.22 6.58 10.14
C GLU A 118 -14.38 7.92 10.87
N SER A 119 -13.36 8.77 10.81
CA SER A 119 -13.41 10.11 11.39
C SER A 119 -14.11 11.16 10.50
N GLY A 120 -14.52 10.79 9.28
CA GLY A 120 -15.21 11.68 8.34
C GLY A 120 -14.37 12.89 7.94
N THR A 121 -13.05 12.72 7.81
CA THR A 121 -12.15 13.84 7.50
C THR A 121 -12.24 14.25 6.03
N ILE A 122 -11.80 15.48 5.75
CA ILE A 122 -11.65 15.98 4.38
C ILE A 122 -10.54 15.26 3.59
N TYR A 123 -9.68 14.50 4.27
CA TYR A 123 -8.55 13.77 3.68
C TYR A 123 -8.96 12.37 3.23
N ALA A 124 -10.09 11.84 3.71
CA ALA A 124 -10.55 10.50 3.39
C ALA A 124 -10.52 10.15 1.87
N PRO A 125 -10.91 11.04 0.93
CA PRO A 125 -10.78 10.74 -0.49
C PRO A 125 -9.32 10.58 -0.96
N SER A 126 -8.41 11.41 -0.46
CA SER A 126 -7.00 11.38 -0.81
C SER A 126 -6.30 10.16 -0.21
N ASP A 127 -6.59 9.84 1.05
CA ASP A 127 -5.97 8.72 1.75
C ASP A 127 -6.42 7.38 1.15
N ARG A 128 -7.71 7.26 0.77
CA ARG A 128 -8.19 6.09 0.01
C ARG A 128 -7.49 5.94 -1.35
N ALA A 129 -7.24 7.06 -2.05
CA ALA A 129 -6.51 7.02 -3.31
C ALA A 129 -5.07 6.54 -3.09
N ALA A 130 -4.39 7.01 -2.03
CA ALA A 130 -3.05 6.54 -1.66
C ALA A 130 -3.02 5.03 -1.36
N ALA A 131 -4.01 4.51 -0.62
CA ALA A 131 -4.14 3.07 -0.36
C ALA A 131 -4.34 2.26 -1.66
N ARG A 132 -5.16 2.76 -2.59
CA ARG A 132 -5.36 2.14 -3.91
C ARG A 132 -4.06 2.12 -4.72
N ASP A 133 -3.35 3.23 -4.75
CA ASP A 133 -2.10 3.37 -5.52
C ASP A 133 -1.01 2.45 -4.98
N ALA A 134 -0.86 2.38 -3.65
CA ALA A 134 0.07 1.46 -3.00
C ALA A 134 -0.28 -0.02 -3.27
N LEU A 135 -1.57 -0.37 -3.23
CA LEU A 135 -2.05 -1.72 -3.56
C LEU A 135 -1.82 -2.07 -5.04
N ASN A 136 -2.05 -1.12 -5.96
CA ASN A 136 -1.79 -1.28 -7.39
C ASN A 136 -0.31 -1.52 -7.65
N HIS A 137 0.57 -0.79 -6.95
CA HIS A 137 2.01 -0.99 -7.01
C HIS A 137 2.40 -2.41 -6.56
N LEU A 138 1.96 -2.82 -5.36
CA LEU A 138 2.19 -4.18 -4.84
C LEU A 138 1.70 -5.26 -5.81
N THR A 139 0.47 -5.11 -6.31
CA THR A 139 -0.14 -6.09 -7.23
C THR A 139 0.65 -6.17 -8.54
N ARG A 140 1.09 -5.03 -9.08
CA ARG A 140 1.87 -5.00 -10.32
C ARG A 140 3.19 -5.74 -10.16
N ILE A 141 3.98 -5.45 -9.12
CA ILE A 141 5.26 -6.14 -8.88
C ILE A 141 5.04 -7.64 -8.63
N TYR A 142 4.02 -8.00 -7.85
CA TYR A 142 3.64 -9.39 -7.63
C TYR A 142 3.32 -10.13 -8.94
N THR A 143 2.53 -9.52 -9.82
CA THR A 143 2.21 -10.07 -11.14
C THR A 143 3.45 -10.22 -12.01
N LEU A 144 4.37 -9.24 -12.00
CA LEU A 144 5.63 -9.34 -12.74
C LEU A 144 6.47 -10.53 -12.27
N TYR A 145 6.58 -10.74 -10.95
CA TYR A 145 7.37 -11.85 -10.40
C TYR A 145 6.71 -13.21 -10.51
N THR A 146 5.38 -13.30 -10.59
CA THR A 146 4.68 -14.59 -10.53
C THR A 146 4.03 -15.03 -11.85
N GLU A 147 3.68 -14.09 -12.74
CA GLU A 147 2.88 -14.36 -13.94
C GLU A 147 3.68 -14.19 -15.25
N MET A 148 4.76 -13.41 -15.26
CA MET A 148 5.59 -13.14 -16.45
C MET A 148 6.42 -14.35 -16.94
N GLY A 149 6.20 -15.55 -16.40
CA GLY A 149 6.69 -16.82 -16.94
C GLY A 149 5.72 -17.54 -17.88
N VAL A 150 4.48 -17.03 -18.04
CA VAL A 150 3.43 -17.64 -18.86
C VAL A 150 3.06 -16.69 -20.01
N SER A 151 4.00 -16.36 -20.89
CA SER A 151 3.74 -15.85 -22.27
C SER A 151 5.03 -15.69 -23.08
N SER A 152 5.67 -16.80 -23.45
CA SER A 152 6.10 -16.94 -24.85
C SER A 152 4.86 -17.32 -25.67
N ALA A 153 3.92 -16.38 -25.80
CA ALA A 153 2.77 -16.45 -26.68
C ALA A 153 2.53 -15.03 -27.23
N PRO A 154 2.79 -14.77 -28.53
CA PRO A 154 2.64 -13.44 -29.09
C PRO A 154 1.15 -13.21 -29.36
N GLY A 155 0.51 -12.27 -28.67
CA GLY A 155 -0.87 -11.94 -29.05
C GLY A 155 -1.77 -11.16 -28.09
N VAL A 156 -1.29 -10.67 -26.94
CA VAL A 156 -2.06 -9.70 -26.15
C VAL A 156 -1.19 -8.48 -25.94
N HIS A 157 -1.24 -7.59 -26.92
CA HIS A 157 -0.92 -6.19 -26.69
C HIS A 157 -1.97 -5.70 -25.70
N THR A 158 -1.62 -5.57 -24.43
CA THR A 158 -2.30 -4.61 -23.58
C THR A 158 -2.05 -3.27 -24.24
N ASP A 159 -3.08 -2.70 -24.87
CA ASP A 159 -3.04 -1.36 -25.45
C ASP A 159 -2.70 -0.36 -24.33
N HIS A 160 -1.41 -0.15 -24.11
CA HIS A 160 -0.89 1.04 -23.47
C HIS A 160 -0.83 2.08 -24.57
N ASN A 161 -2.02 2.62 -24.90
CA ASN A 161 -2.13 3.86 -25.64
C ASN A 161 -1.57 4.98 -24.75
N THR A 162 -0.25 5.11 -24.75
CA THR A 162 0.46 6.29 -24.26
C THR A 162 0.25 7.41 -25.27
N GLN A 163 -1.00 7.86 -25.42
CA GLN A 163 -1.31 9.07 -26.14
C GLN A 163 -1.01 10.24 -25.21
N SER A 164 0.17 10.79 -25.48
CA SER A 164 0.56 12.20 -25.44
C SER A 164 -0.54 13.19 -25.07
N ASP A 165 -0.21 14.14 -24.19
CA ASP A 165 -1.00 15.29 -23.74
C ASP A 165 -1.93 15.09 -22.53
N VAL A 166 -1.35 14.78 -21.36
CA VAL A 166 -1.82 15.42 -20.11
C VAL A 166 -0.66 15.64 -19.15
N LYS A 167 -0.32 16.93 -19.01
CA LYS A 167 0.40 17.62 -17.94
C LYS A 167 1.02 16.74 -16.85
N GLU A 168 2.33 16.60 -16.94
CA GLU A 168 3.19 16.06 -15.91
C GLU A 168 3.19 16.99 -14.68
N GLU A 169 2.37 16.65 -13.68
CA GLU A 169 2.51 17.13 -12.30
C GLU A 169 1.63 16.23 -11.43
N THR A 170 2.24 15.46 -10.51
CA THR A 170 1.64 14.64 -9.43
C THR A 170 1.86 13.12 -9.57
N LEU A 171 2.94 12.65 -8.94
CA LEU A 171 3.13 11.32 -8.35
C LEU A 171 3.03 10.11 -9.30
N GLY A 172 4.13 9.77 -9.98
CA GLY A 172 4.18 8.57 -10.81
C GLY A 172 5.58 8.20 -11.24
N GLY A 173 6.49 8.03 -10.26
CA GLY A 173 7.79 7.43 -10.53
C GLY A 173 7.58 6.05 -11.13
N GLU A 174 8.15 5.82 -12.30
CA GLU A 174 8.10 4.57 -13.07
C GLU A 174 8.27 3.35 -12.14
N ILE A 175 7.18 2.58 -11.99
CA ILE A 175 7.09 1.38 -11.16
C ILE A 175 7.87 0.27 -11.88
N ALA A 176 9.17 0.22 -11.64
CA ALA A 176 10.05 -0.82 -12.14
C ALA A 176 10.35 -1.80 -10.99
N PRO A 177 10.19 -3.12 -11.20
CA PRO A 177 10.65 -4.11 -10.22
C PRO A 177 12.16 -4.00 -10.01
N ASN A 178 12.62 -4.25 -8.78
CA ASN A 178 14.06 -4.22 -8.50
C ASN A 178 14.82 -5.39 -9.14
N TYR A 179 14.15 -6.52 -9.37
CA TYR A 179 14.71 -7.73 -9.98
C TYR A 179 14.14 -7.98 -11.38
N ASP A 180 14.95 -8.60 -12.24
CA ASP A 180 14.53 -8.92 -13.61
C ASP A 180 13.50 -10.06 -13.61
N PRO A 181 12.23 -9.82 -14.00
CA PRO A 181 11.18 -10.83 -13.96
C PRO A 181 11.42 -12.01 -14.91
N GLU A 182 12.18 -11.82 -16.00
CA GLU A 182 12.46 -12.89 -16.97
C GLU A 182 13.47 -13.91 -16.42
N SER A 183 14.36 -13.46 -15.53
CA SER A 183 15.42 -14.28 -14.95
C SER A 183 14.97 -15.22 -13.83
N ILE A 184 13.77 -15.02 -13.28
CA ILE A 184 13.26 -15.78 -12.12
C ILE A 184 12.95 -17.24 -12.54
N PRO A 185 13.33 -18.28 -11.79
CA PRO A 185 12.93 -19.67 -12.06
C PRO A 185 11.47 -19.95 -11.69
N VAL A 186 10.81 -20.90 -12.38
CA VAL A 186 9.40 -21.27 -12.10
C VAL A 186 9.20 -21.72 -10.65
N GLU A 187 10.15 -22.46 -10.07
CA GLU A 187 10.08 -22.91 -8.67
C GLU A 187 10.07 -21.74 -7.68
N VAL A 188 10.84 -20.69 -7.97
CA VAL A 188 10.88 -19.46 -7.17
C VAL A 188 9.56 -18.70 -7.28
N ARG A 189 8.99 -18.58 -8.49
CA ARG A 189 7.69 -17.93 -8.72
C ARG A 189 6.57 -18.56 -7.91
N GLU A 190 6.48 -19.89 -7.92
CA GLU A 190 5.45 -20.61 -7.18
C GLU A 190 5.62 -20.45 -5.66
N GLU A 191 6.86 -20.40 -5.17
CA GLU A 191 7.11 -20.15 -3.74
C GLU A 191 6.74 -18.72 -3.33
N VAL A 192 7.07 -17.71 -4.13
CA VAL A 192 6.63 -16.31 -3.92
C VAL A 192 5.11 -16.22 -3.91
N LYS A 193 4.45 -16.84 -4.90
CA LYS A 193 2.99 -16.92 -5.02
C LYS A 193 2.34 -17.55 -3.79
N ARG A 194 2.91 -18.65 -3.29
CA ARG A 194 2.42 -19.34 -2.09
C ARG A 194 2.55 -18.50 -0.82
N ARG A 195 3.63 -17.72 -0.68
CA ARG A 195 3.90 -16.92 0.53
C ARG A 195 3.15 -15.59 0.59
N VAL A 196 2.96 -14.94 -0.55
CA VAL A 196 2.46 -13.55 -0.60
C VAL A 196 1.04 -13.48 -1.18
N GLY A 197 0.66 -14.40 -2.06
CA GLY A 197 -0.58 -14.31 -2.82
C GLY A 197 -1.86 -14.28 -1.97
N GLN A 198 -1.87 -14.94 -0.80
CA GLN A 198 -3.03 -14.86 0.11
C GLN A 198 -3.16 -13.46 0.74
N ARG A 199 -2.05 -12.90 1.24
CA ARG A 199 -2.00 -11.58 1.89
C ARG A 199 -2.46 -10.48 0.94
N ILE A 200 -2.02 -10.53 -0.33
CA ILE A 200 -2.44 -9.57 -1.35
C ILE A 200 -3.96 -9.63 -1.58
N ARG A 201 -4.56 -10.83 -1.71
CA ARG A 201 -6.00 -10.96 -1.92
C ARG A 201 -6.82 -10.46 -0.74
N GLU A 202 -6.34 -10.69 0.49
CA GLU A 202 -6.97 -10.19 1.70
C GLU A 202 -6.95 -8.65 1.72
N LEU A 203 -5.82 -8.03 1.40
CA LEU A 203 -5.69 -6.58 1.33
C LEU A 203 -6.55 -5.98 0.18
N GLN A 204 -6.59 -6.63 -0.99
CA GLN A 204 -7.48 -6.22 -2.09
C GLN A 204 -8.95 -6.19 -1.65
N SER A 205 -9.41 -7.29 -1.03
CA SER A 205 -10.79 -7.37 -0.53
C SER A 205 -11.07 -6.32 0.55
N ALA A 206 -10.08 -5.98 1.38
CA ALA A 206 -10.23 -4.97 2.43
C ALA A 206 -10.33 -3.55 1.85
N VAL A 207 -9.50 -3.21 0.86
CA VAL A 207 -9.55 -1.93 0.15
C VAL A 207 -10.87 -1.77 -0.60
N ASP A 208 -11.32 -2.80 -1.32
CA ASP A 208 -12.61 -2.77 -2.04
C ASP A 208 -13.79 -2.55 -1.07
N ALA A 209 -13.78 -3.21 0.10
CA ALA A 209 -14.80 -3.02 1.13
C ALA A 209 -14.76 -1.61 1.76
N LEU A 210 -13.58 -1.01 1.92
CA LEU A 210 -13.43 0.37 2.39
C LEU A 210 -13.99 1.37 1.37
N GLU A 211 -13.79 1.12 0.08
CA GLU A 211 -14.35 1.94 -1.00
C GLU A 211 -15.87 1.91 -1.03
N GLU A 212 -16.48 0.71 -0.91
CA GLU A 212 -17.93 0.57 -0.80
C GLU A 212 -18.47 1.35 0.41
N LYS A 213 -17.87 1.16 1.59
CA LYS A 213 -18.27 1.87 2.80
C LYS A 213 -18.19 3.39 2.63
N ALA A 214 -17.14 3.88 1.97
CA ALA A 214 -16.93 5.32 1.79
C ALA A 214 -17.86 5.95 0.74
N GLN A 215 -18.48 5.17 -0.14
CA GLN A 215 -19.50 5.65 -1.09
C GLN A 215 -20.87 5.85 -0.44
N ASP A 216 -21.14 5.12 0.65
CA ASP A 216 -22.41 5.16 1.39
C ASP A 216 -22.49 6.28 2.45
N HIS A 217 -21.39 6.99 2.71
CA HIS A 217 -21.29 8.08 3.69
C HIS A 217 -21.45 9.47 3.05
#